data_AF-A0A552F447-F1
#
_entry.id   AF-A0A552F447-F1
#
_cell.length_a   1.000
_cell.length_b   1.000
_cell.length_c   1.000
_cell.angle_alpha   90.00
_cell.angle_beta   90.00
_cell.angle_gamma   90.00
#
_symmetry.space_group_name_H-M   'P 1'
#
loop_
_entity.id
_entity.type
_entity.pdbx_description
1 polymer ?
#
loop_
_entity_poly.entity_id
_entity_poly.type
_entity_poly.pdbx_seq_one_letter_code
_entity_poly.pdbx_strand_id
1 'polypeptide(L)'
;MSNLIIFDNFAKGKATIKERSGNCVIYTRVSTKEQADNNMSLDTQRKYCELFAQKNGYTIMGYYGGTYESAKTDERNEFNKMLTTVKKS
;
A
#
# COMPACT_ATOMS: atom_id res chain seq x y z
N MET A 1 24.92 26.47 -1.35
CA MET A 1 23.53 26.77 -0.95
C MET A 1 23.36 26.37 0.51
N SER A 2 23.90 27.16 1.44
CA SER A 2 24.11 26.72 2.84
C SER A 2 23.77 27.84 3.82
N ASN A 3 22.67 28.57 3.57
CA ASN A 3 22.28 29.75 4.36
C ASN A 3 20.81 29.75 4.81
N LEU A 4 20.09 28.63 4.66
CA LEU A 4 18.67 28.53 5.05
C LEU A 4 18.44 27.88 6.42
N ILE A 5 19.45 27.20 6.97
CA ILE A 5 19.35 26.41 8.22
C ILE A 5 19.03 27.30 9.45
N ILE A 6 19.46 28.57 9.42
CA ILE A 6 19.23 29.50 10.54
C ILE A 6 17.75 29.85 10.70
N PHE A 7 16.96 29.82 9.62
CA PHE A 7 15.54 30.18 9.66
C PHE A 7 14.62 29.05 10.16
N ASP A 8 15.10 27.80 10.18
CA ASP A 8 14.32 26.64 10.64
C ASP A 8 14.00 26.70 12.15
N ASN A 9 14.83 27.41 12.94
CA ASN A 9 14.61 27.58 14.37
C ASN A 9 13.52 28.62 14.73
N PHE A 10 13.12 29.46 13.77
CA PHE A 10 12.13 30.52 13.99
C PHE A 10 10.74 30.18 13.44
N ALA A 11 10.59 29.05 12.75
CA ALA A 11 9.31 28.60 12.23
C ALA A 11 8.40 28.06 13.37
N LYS A 12 7.18 28.59 13.45
CA LYS A 12 6.19 28.20 14.46
C LYS A 12 5.65 26.80 14.15
N GLY A 13 6.12 25.82 14.91
CA GLY A 13 5.78 24.40 14.76
C GLY A 13 6.81 23.66 13.91
N LYS A 14 7.55 22.74 14.52
CA LYS A 14 8.39 21.80 13.79
C LYS A 14 7.47 20.96 12.90
N ALA A 15 7.48 21.21 11.60
CA ALA A 15 6.96 20.24 10.65
C ALA A 15 7.81 18.98 10.83
N THR A 16 7.24 17.95 11.45
CA THR A 16 7.87 16.64 11.50
C THR A 16 7.93 16.16 10.06
N ILE A 17 9.11 16.26 9.45
CA ILE A 17 9.40 15.54 8.21
C ILE A 17 9.35 14.08 8.62
N LYS A 18 8.16 13.47 8.52
CA LYS A 18 8.01 12.03 8.61
C LYS A 18 8.81 11.50 7.43
N GLU A 19 9.95 10.89 7.68
CA GLU A 19 10.62 10.11 6.66
C GLU A 19 9.59 9.14 6.10
N ARG A 20 9.22 9.34 4.84
CA ARG A 20 8.36 8.38 4.16
C ARG A 20 9.24 7.16 3.93
N SER A 21 9.13 6.17 4.81
CA SER A 21 9.68 4.85 4.51
C SER A 21 9.14 4.45 3.15
N GLY A 22 10.01 4.07 2.22
CA GLY A 22 9.60 3.57 0.90
C GLY A 22 8.81 2.25 0.97
N ASN A 23 8.39 1.81 2.14
CA ASN A 23 7.70 0.54 2.34
C ASN A 23 6.24 0.64 1.86
N CYS A 24 5.78 -0.36 1.14
CA CYS A 24 4.40 -0.49 0.68
C CYS A 24 3.89 -1.92 0.84
N VAL A 25 2.57 -2.09 0.70
CA VAL A 25 1.91 -3.40 0.62
C VAL A 25 1.03 -3.42 -0.62
N ILE A 26 0.83 -4.59 -1.20
CA ILE A 26 -0.05 -4.78 -2.36
C ILE A 26 -1.29 -5.54 -1.92
N TYR A 27 -2.46 -5.04 -2.31
CA TYR A 27 -3.74 -5.66 -2.04
C TYR A 27 -4.57 -5.73 -3.33
N THR A 28 -4.98 -6.93 -3.73
CA THR A 28 -5.76 -7.17 -4.95
C THR A 28 -7.03 -7.96 -4.64
N ARG A 29 -8.13 -7.64 -5.31
CA ARG A 29 -9.41 -8.36 -5.12
C ARG A 29 -10.31 -8.28 -6.34
N VAL A 30 -11.28 -9.17 -6.37
CA VAL A 30 -12.43 -9.13 -7.29
C VAL A 30 -13.74 -9.25 -6.52
N SER A 31 -14.85 -8.94 -7.18
CA SER A 31 -16.16 -8.85 -6.52
C SER A 31 -16.86 -10.20 -6.40
N THR A 32 -16.59 -11.15 -7.30
CA THR A 32 -17.23 -12.46 -7.32
C THR A 32 -16.21 -13.59 -7.39
N LYS A 33 -16.59 -14.76 -6.87
CA LYS A 33 -15.76 -15.96 -6.93
C LYS A 33 -15.44 -16.37 -8.37
N GLU A 34 -16.41 -16.28 -9.26
CA GLU A 34 -16.22 -16.58 -10.69
C GLU A 34 -15.16 -15.68 -11.34
N GLN A 35 -15.06 -14.40 -10.94
CA GLN A 35 -13.99 -13.52 -11.42
C GLN A 35 -12.61 -13.92 -10.88
N ALA A 36 -12.55 -14.51 -9.68
CA ALA A 36 -11.30 -15.01 -9.11
C ALA A 36 -10.88 -16.30 -9.81
N ASP A 37 -11.82 -17.21 -10.05
CA ASP A 37 -11.56 -18.50 -10.68
C ASP A 37 -11.14 -18.34 -12.16
N ASN A 38 -11.64 -17.32 -12.86
CA ASN A 38 -11.24 -16.99 -14.24
C ASN A 38 -9.93 -16.16 -14.34
N ASN A 39 -9.34 -15.80 -13.19
CA ASN A 39 -7.97 -15.39 -12.89
C ASN A 39 -7.28 -14.24 -13.66
N MET A 40 -7.72 -13.82 -14.86
CA MET A 40 -6.99 -12.82 -15.66
C MET A 40 -6.88 -11.43 -15.01
N SER A 41 -7.83 -11.07 -14.14
CA SER A 41 -7.88 -9.73 -13.55
C SER A 41 -6.96 -9.56 -12.35
N LEU A 42 -6.77 -10.60 -11.52
CA LEU A 42 -5.99 -10.51 -10.27
C LEU A 42 -4.48 -10.45 -10.54
N ASP A 43 -4.00 -11.31 -11.44
CA ASP A 43 -2.59 -11.32 -11.85
C ASP A 43 -2.19 -10.02 -12.54
N THR A 44 -3.07 -9.51 -13.41
CA THR A 44 -2.87 -8.22 -14.09
C THR A 44 -2.81 -7.09 -13.08
N GLN A 45 -3.74 -7.02 -12.12
CA GLN A 45 -3.71 -6.03 -11.04
C GLN A 45 -2.40 -6.09 -10.26
N ARG A 46 -1.99 -7.29 -9.83
CA ARG A 46 -0.76 -7.49 -9.05
C ARG A 46 0.47 -6.99 -9.82
N LYS A 47 0.59 -7.37 -11.09
CA LYS A 47 1.68 -6.94 -11.97
C LYS A 47 1.75 -5.41 -12.09
N TYR A 48 0.63 -4.73 -12.27
CA TYR A 48 0.62 -3.26 -12.34
C TYR A 48 1.03 -2.61 -11.02
N CYS A 49 0.60 -3.16 -9.88
CA CYS A 49 1.04 -2.70 -8.57
C CYS A 49 2.55 -2.90 -8.35
N GLU A 50 3.08 -4.06 -8.72
CA GLU A 50 4.52 -4.36 -8.64
C GLU A 50 5.35 -3.41 -9.51
N LEU A 51 4.93 -3.19 -10.77
CA LEU A 51 5.59 -2.27 -11.69
C LEU A 51 5.56 -0.82 -11.16
N PHE A 52 4.43 -0.41 -10.59
CA PHE A 52 4.33 0.91 -9.96
C PHE A 52 5.25 1.03 -8.75
N ALA A 53 5.29 0.01 -7.89
CA ALA A 53 6.16 -0.03 -6.73
C ALA A 53 7.63 0.10 -7.13
N GLN A 54 8.06 -0.72 -8.09
CA GLN A 54 9.41 -0.74 -8.63
C GLN A 54 9.79 0.61 -9.26
N LYS A 55 8.92 1.18 -10.11
CA LYS A 55 9.17 2.45 -10.79
C LYS A 55 9.39 3.62 -9.82
N ASN A 56 8.76 3.56 -8.65
CA ASN A 56 8.82 4.63 -7.65
C ASN A 56 9.77 4.31 -6.48
N GLY A 57 10.52 3.19 -6.54
CA GLY A 57 11.46 2.81 -5.50
C GLY A 57 10.82 2.36 -4.19
N TYR A 58 9.57 1.87 -4.24
CA TYR A 58 8.92 1.31 -3.07
C TYR A 58 9.37 -0.13 -2.78
N THR A 59 9.58 -0.47 -1.51
CA THR A 59 9.85 -1.82 -1.02
C THR A 59 8.55 -2.52 -0.66
N ILE A 60 8.20 -3.59 -1.37
CA ILE A 60 6.96 -4.34 -1.13
C ILE A 60 7.16 -5.25 0.09
N MET A 61 6.42 -4.98 1.17
CA MET A 61 6.49 -5.68 2.45
C MET A 61 5.54 -6.88 2.53
N GLY A 62 4.60 -7.01 1.59
CA GLY A 62 3.65 -8.11 1.57
C GLY A 62 2.56 -7.96 0.52
N TYR A 63 1.96 -9.10 0.21
CA TYR A 63 0.82 -9.24 -0.70
C TYR A 63 -0.39 -9.74 0.09
N TYR A 64 -1.54 -9.17 -0.19
CA TYR A 64 -2.81 -9.48 0.46
C TYR A 64 -3.91 -9.61 -0.59
N GLY A 65 -4.93 -10.41 -0.30
CA GLY A 65 -6.07 -10.61 -1.18
C GLY A 65 -5.79 -11.73 -2.19
N GLY A 66 -5.88 -11.43 -3.48
CA GLY A 66 -5.75 -12.46 -4.53
C GLY A 66 -6.94 -13.41 -4.60
N THR A 67 -8.09 -12.97 -4.08
CA THR A 67 -9.33 -13.75 -4.04
C THR A 67 -10.54 -12.83 -4.24
N TYR A 68 -11.74 -13.40 -4.19
CA TYR A 68 -12.97 -12.63 -4.15
C TYR A 68 -13.20 -12.08 -2.74
N GLU A 69 -13.31 -10.76 -2.63
CA GLU A 69 -13.71 -10.06 -1.41
C GLU A 69 -14.75 -9.02 -1.83
N SER A 70 -16.02 -9.43 -1.75
CA SER A 70 -17.15 -8.59 -2.12
C SER A 70 -17.31 -7.45 -1.13
N ALA A 71 -17.72 -6.28 -1.61
CA ALA A 71 -18.14 -5.20 -0.72
C ALA A 71 -19.48 -5.50 0.00
N LYS A 72 -20.20 -6.56 -0.44
CA LYS A 72 -21.53 -6.95 0.06
C LYS A 72 -21.47 -7.83 1.30
N THR A 73 -20.44 -8.66 1.44
CA THR A 73 -20.22 -9.52 2.62
C THR A 73 -19.01 -9.00 3.38
N ASP A 74 -19.07 -8.99 4.71
CA ASP A 74 -18.03 -8.40 5.57
C ASP A 74 -16.76 -9.27 5.69
N GLU A 75 -16.59 -10.23 4.77
CA GLU A 75 -15.48 -11.20 4.75
C GLU A 75 -14.22 -10.60 4.12
N ARG A 76 -13.82 -9.40 4.55
CA ARG A 76 -12.58 -8.74 4.11
C ARG A 76 -11.39 -9.21 4.94
N ASN A 77 -11.21 -10.53 5.02
CA ASN A 77 -10.21 -11.16 5.87
C ASN A 77 -8.79 -10.73 5.49
N GLU A 78 -8.48 -10.69 4.19
CA GLU A 78 -7.14 -10.31 3.73
C GLU A 78 -6.89 -8.81 3.87
N PHE A 79 -7.93 -7.99 3.70
CA PHE A 79 -7.85 -6.56 4.01
C PHE A 79 -7.56 -6.30 5.50
N ASN A 80 -8.26 -7.00 6.39
CA ASN A 80 -8.04 -6.85 7.84
C ASN A 80 -6.65 -7.35 8.26
N LYS A 81 -6.17 -8.42 7.62
CA LYS A 81 -4.80 -8.93 7.78
C LYS A 81 -3.77 -7.90 7.32
N MET A 82 -3.97 -7.29 6.15
CA MET A 82 -3.13 -6.19 5.65
C MET A 82 -3.06 -5.04 6.65
N LEU A 83 -4.21 -4.55 7.12
CA LEU A 83 -4.27 -3.46 8.10
C LEU A 83 -3.55 -3.84 9.40
N THR A 84 -3.70 -5.07 9.86
CA THR A 84 -3.05 -5.56 11.08
C THR A 84 -1.53 -5.58 10.93
N THR A 85 -1.00 -6.02 9.78
CA THR A 85 0.45 -6.00 9.53
C THR A 85 0.98 -4.57 9.46
N VAL A 86 0.29 -3.68 8.73
CA VAL A 86 0.71 -2.29 8.58
C VAL A 86 0.68 -1.53 9.91
N LYS A 87 -0.29 -1.83 10.79
CA LYS A 87 -0.35 -1.23 12.14
C LYS A 87 0.76 -1.69 13.09
N LYS A 88 1.37 -2.85 12.83
CA LYS A 88 2.43 -3.44 13.65
C LYS A 88 3.84 -3.10 13.14
N SER A 89 3.96 -2.57 11.92
CA SER A 89 5.21 -2.18 11.28
C SER A 89 5.57 -0.74 11.61
#